data_AF-A0A939FG33-F1
#
_entry.id   AF-A0A939FG33-F1
#
_cell.length_a   1.000
_cell.length_b   1.000
_cell.length_c   1.000
_cell.angle_alpha   90.00
_cell.angle_beta   90.00
_cell.angle_gamma   90.00
#
_symmetry.space_group_name_H-M   'P 1'
#
loop_
_entity.id
_entity.type
_entity.pdbx_description
1 polymer ?
#
loop_
_entity_poly.entity_id
_entity_poly.type
_entity_poly.pdbx_seq_one_letter_code
_entity_poly.pdbx_strand_id
1 'polypeptide(L)'
;MPFRHTPRRTVRHTAVGALVTCLVLIAAPTAPAATAAPALPPGCTSGDLPAGGVHIVCTEGLRSSDGPLNGTDKADIIEVRGGDAVSGHLSGVVNGLGGDDVIVVDKILAGGSGGDIRGLVDGGDGDDEITVTDKDKWSVQGTVYGGAGNDTLTTGDVSYRGHINGGAGADVITTGAVTGTSIDGGDGNDTLRLASFRVTALDRTSRLDGGPGDDTITVGELGGPLHGGPGDDKITVERTSRLSSRLPTPVTVDGDEGNDVIRAGAIGTDSEARPVYLRGGAGADLIEAPSIGQAAYVTALGDDDDDVIQGPGGTAVVVGEYGTVDGGRGDNLCRIDHRAGGTVANCRA
;
A
#
# COMPACT_ATOMS: atom_id res chain seq x y z
N MET A 1 25.80 -24.65 54.99
CA MET A 1 25.15 -24.19 56.24
C MET A 1 23.82 -23.54 55.89
N PRO A 2 22.71 -23.97 56.50
CA PRO A 2 21.33 -23.62 56.12
C PRO A 2 20.68 -22.64 57.11
N PHE A 3 19.63 -21.93 56.69
CA PHE A 3 18.63 -21.35 57.62
C PHE A 3 17.25 -21.64 57.02
N ARG A 4 16.61 -22.74 57.46
CA ARG A 4 15.74 -22.90 58.65
C ARG A 4 14.33 -22.35 58.45
N HIS A 5 13.43 -23.32 58.32
CA HIS A 5 11.97 -23.22 58.43
C HIS A 5 11.52 -23.18 59.90
N THR A 6 10.24 -22.81 60.08
CA THR A 6 9.29 -22.97 61.21
C THR A 6 9.13 -21.81 62.22
N PRO A 7 7.97 -21.69 62.92
CA PRO A 7 6.58 -21.86 62.46
C PRO A 7 5.58 -20.79 63.00
N ARG A 8 4.32 -20.95 62.56
CA ARG A 8 3.06 -20.28 62.95
C ARG A 8 2.92 -19.87 64.43
N ARG A 9 2.30 -18.70 64.64
CA ARG A 9 1.46 -18.41 65.81
C ARG A 9 0.06 -17.99 65.36
N THR A 10 -0.93 -18.77 65.76
CA THR A 10 -2.35 -18.44 65.78
C THR A 10 -2.65 -17.51 66.94
N VAL A 11 -3.35 -16.41 66.69
CA VAL A 11 -4.13 -15.71 67.72
C VAL A 11 -5.49 -15.36 67.11
N ARG A 12 -6.55 -15.94 67.66
CA ARG A 12 -7.94 -15.51 67.44
C ARG A 12 -8.19 -14.29 68.32
N HIS A 13 -8.72 -13.22 67.75
CA HIS A 13 -9.52 -12.24 68.49
C HIS A 13 -10.77 -11.90 67.66
N THR A 14 -11.90 -12.29 68.23
CA THR A 14 -13.24 -11.78 67.93
C THR A 14 -13.31 -10.31 68.35
N ALA A 15 -13.66 -9.43 67.41
CA ALA A 15 -14.15 -8.09 67.72
C ALA A 15 -15.22 -7.71 66.70
N VAL A 16 -16.47 -7.71 67.16
CA VAL A 16 -17.62 -7.12 66.47
C VAL A 16 -17.48 -5.60 66.61
N GLY A 17 -17.16 -4.92 65.51
CA GLY A 17 -17.06 -3.47 65.44
C GLY A 17 -18.07 -2.93 64.42
N ALA A 18 -19.00 -2.12 64.90
CA ALA A 18 -20.02 -1.47 64.08
C ALA A 18 -19.38 -0.55 63.03
N LEU A 19 -19.69 -0.77 61.75
CA LEU A 19 -19.26 0.07 60.65
C LEU A 19 -20.15 1.33 60.62
N VAL A 20 -19.62 2.46 61.08
CA VAL A 20 -20.22 3.78 60.84
C VAL A 20 -19.73 4.26 59.49
N THR A 21 -20.59 4.19 58.48
CA THR A 21 -20.29 4.70 57.14
C THR A 21 -20.42 6.22 57.15
N CYS A 22 -19.30 6.92 57.30
CA CYS A 22 -19.24 8.36 57.05
C CYS A 22 -19.17 8.59 55.53
N LEU A 23 -20.28 9.03 54.94
CA LEU A 23 -20.34 9.44 53.53
C LEU A 23 -19.57 10.77 53.39
N VAL A 24 -18.33 10.70 52.91
CA VAL A 24 -17.58 11.88 52.46
C VAL A 24 -18.00 12.16 51.02
N LEU A 25 -18.76 13.23 50.79
CA LEU A 25 -18.96 13.78 49.44
C LEU A 25 -17.61 14.33 48.96
N ILE A 26 -16.90 13.56 48.13
CA ILE A 26 -15.79 14.07 47.34
C ILE A 26 -16.43 14.70 46.09
N ALA A 27 -16.34 16.03 45.98
CA ALA A 27 -16.75 16.72 44.77
C ALA A 27 -15.97 16.16 43.58
N ALA A 28 -16.67 15.73 42.53
CA ALA A 28 -16.05 15.30 41.29
C ALA A 28 -15.18 16.43 40.73
N PRO A 29 -13.97 16.14 40.22
CA PRO A 29 -13.18 17.17 39.55
C PRO A 29 -14.00 17.72 38.38
N THR A 30 -14.17 19.04 38.34
CA THR A 30 -14.78 19.73 37.21
C THR A 30 -14.02 19.35 35.95
N ALA A 31 -14.74 18.82 34.95
CA ALA A 31 -14.17 18.56 33.64
C ALA A 31 -13.43 19.81 33.16
N PRO A 32 -12.20 19.68 32.61
CA PRO A 32 -11.52 20.83 32.04
C PRO A 32 -12.43 21.46 30.99
N ALA A 33 -12.53 22.80 31.03
CA ALA A 33 -13.26 23.55 30.03
C ALA A 33 -12.77 23.12 28.64
N ALA A 34 -13.70 22.73 27.76
CA ALA A 34 -13.39 22.37 26.38
C ALA A 34 -12.56 23.50 25.76
N THR A 35 -11.29 23.21 25.47
CA THR A 35 -10.46 24.08 24.65
C THR A 35 -11.20 24.29 23.34
N ALA A 36 -11.44 25.55 22.96
CA ALA A 36 -12.08 25.88 21.70
C ALA A 36 -11.39 25.12 20.57
N ALA A 37 -12.17 24.49 19.69
CA ALA A 37 -11.65 23.81 18.52
C ALA A 37 -10.69 24.77 17.78
N PRO A 38 -9.53 24.29 17.32
CA PRO A 38 -8.60 25.13 16.58
C PRO A 38 -9.32 25.82 15.43
N ALA A 39 -9.03 27.10 15.21
CA ALA A 39 -9.62 27.83 14.11
C ALA A 39 -9.24 27.16 12.78
N LEU A 40 -10.21 27.03 11.87
CA LEU A 40 -9.95 26.47 10.56
C LEU A 40 -8.90 27.30 9.79
N PRO A 41 -8.12 26.65 8.92
CA PRO A 41 -7.24 27.31 7.97
C PRO A 41 -7.95 28.40 7.15
N PRO A 42 -7.23 29.46 6.72
CA PRO A 42 -7.79 30.47 5.82
C PRO A 42 -8.36 29.85 4.53
N GLY A 43 -9.52 30.34 4.09
CA GLY A 43 -10.18 29.82 2.89
C GLY A 43 -10.98 28.53 3.08
N CYS A 44 -11.06 28.03 4.33
CA CYS A 44 -11.88 26.87 4.69
C CYS A 44 -13.14 27.26 5.47
N THR A 45 -14.23 26.52 5.23
CA THR A 45 -15.50 26.62 5.95
C THR A 45 -15.95 25.25 6.42
N SER A 46 -16.57 25.15 7.60
CA SER A 46 -17.18 23.91 8.11
C SER A 46 -18.68 24.06 8.33
N GLY A 47 -19.42 22.97 8.16
CA GLY A 47 -20.81 22.84 8.59
C GLY A 47 -21.10 21.46 9.15
N ASP A 48 -22.05 21.33 10.09
CA ASP A 48 -22.35 20.05 10.72
C ASP A 48 -23.05 19.09 9.75
N LEU A 49 -22.68 17.81 9.80
CA LEU A 49 -23.35 16.76 9.04
C LEU A 49 -24.56 16.19 9.82
N PRO A 50 -25.63 15.73 9.13
CA PRO A 50 -26.84 15.23 9.79
C PRO A 50 -26.64 14.04 10.73
N ALA A 51 -25.61 13.22 10.49
CA ALA A 51 -25.26 12.05 11.30
C ALA A 51 -24.26 12.36 12.43
N GLY A 52 -23.85 13.63 12.57
CA GLY A 52 -22.62 14.01 13.27
C GLY A 52 -21.44 14.08 12.30
N GLY A 53 -20.32 14.65 12.76
CA GLY A 53 -19.19 15.03 11.92
C GLY A 53 -19.37 16.41 11.29
N VAL A 54 -18.47 16.77 10.40
CA VAL A 54 -18.35 18.06 9.74
C VAL A 54 -18.10 17.90 8.24
N HIS A 55 -18.70 18.79 7.46
CA HIS A 55 -18.36 19.02 6.07
C HIS A 55 -17.45 20.23 5.99
N ILE A 56 -16.17 20.00 5.70
CA ILE A 56 -15.16 21.04 5.54
C ILE A 56 -14.89 21.25 4.05
N VAL A 57 -14.97 22.50 3.60
CA VAL A 57 -14.62 22.88 2.23
C VAL A 57 -13.58 23.98 2.28
N CYS A 58 -12.41 23.71 1.71
CA CYS A 58 -11.35 24.69 1.47
C CYS A 58 -11.32 25.04 -0.01
N THR A 59 -11.42 26.32 -0.37
CA THR A 59 -11.45 26.76 -1.78
C THR A 59 -10.14 27.38 -2.28
N GLU A 60 -9.19 27.61 -1.38
CA GLU A 60 -7.89 28.24 -1.66
C GLU A 60 -6.72 27.24 -1.58
N GLY A 61 -7.01 25.94 -1.55
CA GLY A 61 -6.03 24.91 -1.23
C GLY A 61 -5.64 24.92 0.26
N LEU A 62 -4.58 24.19 0.61
CA LEU A 62 -4.05 24.14 1.98
C LEU A 62 -2.51 24.20 1.99
N ARG A 63 -1.94 25.20 2.66
CA ARG A 63 -0.48 25.41 2.73
C ARG A 63 0.10 24.79 4.00
N SER A 64 1.40 24.51 3.97
CA SER A 64 2.12 24.01 5.16
C SER A 64 2.15 24.97 6.35
N SER A 65 1.92 26.27 6.11
CA SER A 65 1.82 27.29 7.15
C SER A 65 0.48 27.33 7.87
N ASP A 66 -0.56 26.72 7.30
CA ASP A 66 -1.94 26.96 7.75
C ASP A 66 -2.34 26.04 8.92
N GLY A 67 -1.43 25.16 9.34
CA GLY A 67 -1.69 24.13 10.34
C GLY A 67 -2.41 22.92 9.75
N PRO A 68 -2.63 21.85 10.55
CA PRO A 68 -3.38 20.69 10.09
C PRO A 68 -4.86 21.02 9.96
N LEU A 69 -5.47 20.55 8.87
CA LEU A 69 -6.92 20.51 8.69
C LEU A 69 -7.42 19.17 9.22
N ASN A 70 -8.16 19.21 10.31
CA ASN A 70 -8.65 18.01 10.99
C ASN A 70 -10.17 17.91 10.84
N GLY A 71 -10.64 16.70 10.58
CA GLY A 71 -11.99 16.26 10.89
C GLY A 71 -12.21 16.09 12.39
N THR A 72 -12.99 15.09 12.75
CA THR A 72 -13.54 14.79 14.06
C THR A 72 -13.45 13.29 14.35
N ASP A 73 -14.06 12.83 15.43
CA ASP A 73 -14.14 11.41 15.78
C ASP A 73 -15.31 10.68 15.07
N LYS A 74 -15.86 11.29 14.02
CA LYS A 74 -17.01 10.80 13.27
C LYS A 74 -16.79 11.05 11.79
N ALA A 75 -17.50 10.27 10.97
CA ALA A 75 -17.59 10.44 9.53
C ALA A 75 -17.75 11.91 9.10
N ASP A 76 -16.75 12.39 8.39
CA ASP A 76 -16.59 13.74 7.89
C ASP A 76 -16.55 13.74 6.36
N ILE A 77 -16.74 14.94 5.81
CA ILE A 77 -16.48 15.19 4.40
C ILE A 77 -15.48 16.33 4.33
N ILE A 78 -14.28 16.07 3.81
CA ILE A 78 -13.22 17.07 3.69
C ILE A 78 -12.90 17.29 2.23
N GLU A 79 -13.18 18.49 1.73
CA GLU A 79 -12.95 18.88 0.34
C GLU A 79 -11.90 19.98 0.28
N VAL A 80 -10.69 19.64 -0.16
CA VAL A 80 -9.64 20.61 -0.46
C VAL A 80 -9.64 20.87 -1.95
N ARG A 81 -10.29 21.98 -2.32
CA ARG A 81 -10.46 22.47 -3.69
C ARG A 81 -9.64 23.75 -3.90
N GLY A 82 -9.08 23.90 -5.09
CA GLY A 82 -8.31 25.08 -5.47
C GLY A 82 -6.89 25.16 -4.88
N GLY A 83 -6.24 26.29 -5.13
CA GLY A 83 -4.82 26.52 -4.82
C GLY A 83 -4.21 27.51 -5.81
N ASP A 84 -3.15 28.23 -5.40
CA ASP A 84 -2.43 29.14 -6.28
C ASP A 84 -1.19 28.48 -6.91
N ALA A 85 -0.64 29.12 -7.95
CA ALA A 85 0.51 28.60 -8.68
C ALA A 85 1.82 28.58 -7.87
N VAL A 86 1.85 29.16 -6.66
CA VAL A 86 3.06 29.37 -5.85
C VAL A 86 3.13 28.38 -4.69
N SER A 87 2.00 28.10 -4.03
CA SER A 87 1.92 27.28 -2.83
C SER A 87 1.46 25.83 -3.08
N GLY A 88 1.05 25.52 -4.31
CA GLY A 88 0.52 24.21 -4.68
C GLY A 88 -0.94 24.03 -4.25
N HIS A 89 -1.55 22.94 -4.69
CA HIS A 89 -2.93 22.58 -4.36
C HIS A 89 -3.05 22.16 -2.88
N LEU A 90 -2.18 21.23 -2.48
CA LEU A 90 -2.04 20.77 -1.10
C LEU A 90 -0.55 20.63 -0.77
N SER A 91 -0.10 21.42 0.20
CA SER A 91 1.24 21.34 0.83
C SER A 91 1.16 21.18 2.36
N GLY A 92 -0.04 21.29 2.94
CA GLY A 92 -0.32 21.09 4.37
C GLY A 92 -0.68 19.64 4.72
N VAL A 93 -1.36 19.48 5.85
CA VAL A 93 -1.78 18.19 6.38
C VAL A 93 -3.31 18.16 6.46
N VAL A 94 -3.93 17.11 5.94
CA VAL A 94 -5.37 16.82 6.07
C VAL A 94 -5.49 15.51 6.84
N ASN A 95 -6.27 15.51 7.92
CA ASN A 95 -6.57 14.31 8.69
C ASN A 95 -8.09 14.15 8.80
N GLY A 96 -8.63 12.98 8.47
CA GLY A 96 -10.01 12.61 8.77
C GLY A 96 -10.22 12.40 10.27
N LEU A 97 -9.27 11.67 10.88
CA LEU A 97 -9.17 11.26 12.29
C LEU A 97 -9.97 10.01 12.62
N GLY A 98 -11.29 10.07 12.75
CA GLY A 98 -12.06 8.91 13.16
C GLY A 98 -13.44 8.85 12.50
N GLY A 99 -13.94 7.65 12.29
CA GLY A 99 -15.16 7.40 11.53
C GLY A 99 -14.90 7.38 10.03
N ASP A 100 -15.88 6.89 9.27
CA ASP A 100 -15.75 6.67 7.84
C ASP A 100 -15.77 8.00 7.06
N ASP A 101 -14.60 8.49 6.68
CA ASP A 101 -14.40 9.83 6.13
C ASP A 101 -14.37 9.85 4.61
N VAL A 102 -14.85 10.94 4.01
CA VAL A 102 -14.71 11.20 2.58
C VAL A 102 -13.76 12.38 2.38
N ILE A 103 -12.55 12.11 1.90
CA ILE A 103 -11.53 13.13 1.68
C ILE A 103 -11.27 13.30 0.19
N VAL A 104 -11.60 14.48 -0.33
CA VAL A 104 -11.38 14.84 -1.73
C VAL A 104 -10.38 15.98 -1.84
N VAL A 105 -9.21 15.66 -2.38
CA VAL A 105 -8.19 16.61 -2.77
C VAL A 105 -8.14 16.63 -4.30
N ASP A 106 -8.89 17.56 -4.88
CA ASP A 106 -9.02 17.68 -6.34
C ASP A 106 -8.90 19.13 -6.80
N LYS A 107 -8.22 19.33 -7.92
CA LYS A 107 -7.96 20.63 -8.51
C LYS A 107 -8.91 20.97 -9.65
N ILE A 108 -9.46 22.18 -9.59
CA ILE A 108 -9.98 22.91 -10.75
C ILE A 108 -9.38 24.31 -10.73
N LEU A 109 -8.39 24.61 -11.57
CA LEU A 109 -8.16 25.95 -12.14
C LEU A 109 -7.39 25.87 -13.47
N ALA A 110 -8.06 26.25 -14.56
CA ALA A 110 -7.46 26.43 -15.88
C ALA A 110 -6.51 27.65 -15.84
N GLY A 111 -5.19 27.40 -15.75
CA GLY A 111 -4.19 28.43 -16.03
C GLY A 111 -3.04 28.63 -15.03
N GLY A 112 -2.89 27.77 -14.01
CA GLY A 112 -1.76 27.85 -13.07
C GLY A 112 -0.58 26.93 -13.39
N SER A 113 0.64 27.39 -13.07
CA SER A 113 1.92 26.66 -13.15
C SER A 113 2.30 25.91 -11.86
N GLY A 114 1.52 26.02 -10.79
CA GLY A 114 1.73 25.25 -9.55
C GLY A 114 0.78 24.07 -9.55
N GLY A 115 1.16 22.86 -9.19
CA GLY A 115 2.37 22.37 -8.54
C GLY A 115 1.91 21.09 -7.84
N ASP A 116 2.69 20.03 -7.92
CA ASP A 116 2.36 18.71 -7.38
C ASP A 116 1.73 18.74 -5.98
N ILE A 117 0.85 17.79 -5.68
CA ILE A 117 0.31 17.58 -4.33
C ILE A 117 1.45 17.08 -3.46
N ARG A 118 1.90 17.86 -2.47
CA ARG A 118 3.10 17.57 -1.65
C ARG A 118 2.80 17.41 -0.17
N GLY A 119 1.56 17.66 0.22
CA GLY A 119 1.11 17.52 1.60
C GLY A 119 0.93 16.07 2.03
N LEU A 120 0.31 15.92 3.19
CA LEU A 120 -0.09 14.64 3.75
C LEU A 120 -1.62 14.60 3.83
N VAL A 121 -2.18 13.47 3.43
CA VAL A 121 -3.58 13.10 3.66
C VAL A 121 -3.58 11.82 4.47
N ASP A 122 -4.36 11.79 5.54
CA ASP A 122 -4.52 10.65 6.44
C ASP A 122 -6.01 10.48 6.69
N GLY A 123 -6.57 9.30 6.40
CA GLY A 123 -7.96 8.97 6.69
C GLY A 123 -8.17 8.87 8.19
N GLY A 124 -7.47 7.94 8.84
CA GLY A 124 -7.46 7.77 10.29
C GLY A 124 -8.08 6.44 10.69
N ASP A 125 -8.95 6.43 11.70
CA ASP A 125 -9.74 5.24 12.04
C ASP A 125 -11.06 5.27 11.23
N GLY A 126 -11.49 4.18 10.60
CA GLY A 126 -12.75 4.14 9.84
C GLY A 126 -12.53 3.54 8.45
N ASP A 127 -13.62 3.21 7.76
CA ASP A 127 -13.53 2.81 6.35
C ASP A 127 -13.58 4.08 5.46
N ASP A 128 -12.42 4.60 5.03
CA ASP A 128 -12.32 5.92 4.41
C ASP A 128 -12.35 5.89 2.88
N GLU A 129 -12.95 6.92 2.26
CA GLU A 129 -12.90 7.16 0.82
C GLU A 129 -12.02 8.39 0.51
N ILE A 130 -10.81 8.13 0.02
CA ILE A 130 -9.80 9.16 -0.24
C ILE A 130 -9.53 9.29 -1.73
N THR A 131 -9.85 10.44 -2.30
CA THR A 131 -9.53 10.79 -3.70
C THR A 131 -8.53 11.93 -3.77
N VAL A 132 -7.33 11.66 -4.29
CA VAL A 132 -6.24 12.64 -4.47
C VAL A 132 -5.81 12.70 -5.93
N THR A 133 -6.38 13.62 -6.70
CA THR A 133 -6.16 13.70 -8.14
C THR A 133 -5.91 15.14 -8.61
N ASP A 134 -5.05 15.29 -9.60
CA ASP A 134 -4.98 16.50 -10.44
C ASP A 134 -5.18 16.01 -11.87
N LYS A 135 -6.45 15.80 -12.22
CA LYS A 135 -7.00 14.97 -13.31
C LYS A 135 -6.28 15.08 -14.67
N ASP A 136 -5.50 16.14 -14.92
CA ASP A 136 -4.92 16.43 -16.24
C ASP A 136 -3.52 17.08 -16.24
N LYS A 137 -2.79 17.20 -15.11
CA LYS A 137 -1.54 18.00 -15.16
C LYS A 137 -0.38 17.67 -14.22
N TRP A 138 -0.63 17.22 -12.99
CA TRP A 138 0.45 17.08 -11.99
C TRP A 138 0.34 15.78 -11.20
N SER A 139 1.49 15.22 -10.86
CA SER A 139 1.55 14.00 -10.04
C SER A 139 1.35 14.30 -8.56
N VAL A 140 0.91 13.31 -7.80
CA VAL A 140 0.97 13.28 -6.34
C VAL A 140 2.42 13.03 -5.93
N GLN A 141 3.01 13.98 -5.21
CA GLN A 141 4.36 13.92 -4.63
C GLN A 141 4.34 13.92 -3.10
N GLY A 142 3.15 13.84 -2.51
CA GLY A 142 2.88 13.84 -1.08
C GLY A 142 2.41 12.48 -0.60
N THR A 143 2.19 12.36 0.70
CA THR A 143 1.84 11.08 1.32
C THR A 143 0.33 10.96 1.47
N VAL A 144 -0.21 9.78 1.20
CA VAL A 144 -1.61 9.42 1.44
C VAL A 144 -1.61 8.14 2.26
N TYR A 145 -2.28 8.19 3.41
CA TYR A 145 -2.57 7.04 4.27
C TYR A 145 -4.08 6.82 4.31
N GLY A 146 -4.52 5.58 4.21
CA GLY A 146 -5.89 5.19 4.56
C GLY A 146 -6.03 5.22 6.08
N GLY A 147 -5.28 4.35 6.75
CA GLY A 147 -5.22 4.31 8.20
C GLY A 147 -5.66 2.95 8.72
N ALA A 148 -6.66 2.91 9.59
CA ALA A 148 -7.21 1.69 10.14
C ALA A 148 -8.67 1.53 9.71
N GLY A 149 -8.99 0.46 9.00
CA GLY A 149 -10.28 0.22 8.38
C GLY A 149 -10.09 -0.22 6.92
N ASN A 150 -11.17 -0.47 6.20
CA ASN A 150 -11.10 -0.90 4.80
C ASN A 150 -11.22 0.33 3.91
N ASP A 151 -10.09 0.87 3.50
CA ASP A 151 -10.00 2.17 2.86
C ASP A 151 -10.04 2.04 1.33
N THR A 152 -10.59 3.07 0.68
CA THR A 152 -10.56 3.21 -0.78
C THR A 152 -9.74 4.44 -1.16
N LEU A 153 -8.56 4.21 -1.73
CA LEU A 153 -7.59 5.23 -2.11
C LEU A 153 -7.54 5.34 -3.64
N THR A 154 -7.98 6.47 -4.19
CA THR A 154 -7.89 6.75 -5.62
C THR A 154 -7.00 7.95 -5.90
N THR A 155 -5.92 7.75 -6.66
CA THR A 155 -5.01 8.82 -7.06
C THR A 155 -4.83 8.97 -8.56
N GLY A 156 -4.33 10.14 -8.98
CA GLY A 156 -3.72 10.31 -10.30
C GLY A 156 -2.35 9.62 -10.40
N ASP A 157 -1.47 10.16 -11.24
CA ASP A 157 -0.06 9.76 -11.28
C ASP A 157 0.63 10.10 -9.94
N VAL A 158 1.57 9.27 -9.50
CA VAL A 158 2.34 9.45 -8.25
C VAL A 158 3.83 9.49 -8.58
N SER A 159 4.59 10.41 -7.99
CA SER A 159 6.03 10.49 -8.29
C SER A 159 6.89 11.05 -7.16
N TYR A 160 8.20 10.84 -7.28
CA TYR A 160 9.26 11.36 -6.40
C TYR A 160 9.14 10.99 -4.92
N ARG A 161 8.40 11.79 -4.13
CA ARG A 161 8.22 11.57 -2.69
C ARG A 161 6.82 11.05 -2.36
N GLY A 162 5.99 10.82 -3.37
CA GLY A 162 4.60 10.47 -3.16
C GLY A 162 4.46 9.05 -2.64
N HIS A 163 4.07 8.86 -1.39
CA HIS A 163 3.93 7.54 -0.78
C HIS A 163 2.46 7.25 -0.54
N ILE A 164 1.96 6.12 -1.01
CA ILE A 164 0.59 5.69 -0.76
C ILE A 164 0.65 4.42 0.08
N ASN A 165 -0.09 4.40 1.18
CA ASN A 165 -0.23 3.21 2.01
C ASN A 165 -1.69 3.06 2.45
N GLY A 166 -2.24 1.86 2.29
CA GLY A 166 -3.61 1.54 2.71
C GLY A 166 -3.69 1.59 4.24
N GLY A 167 -2.90 0.75 4.89
CA GLY A 167 -2.76 0.76 6.34
C GLY A 167 -3.15 -0.58 6.93
N ALA A 168 -4.19 -0.64 7.75
CA ALA A 168 -4.68 -1.89 8.33
C ALA A 168 -6.13 -2.12 7.96
N GLY A 169 -6.44 -3.21 7.28
CA GLY A 169 -7.77 -3.54 6.77
C GLY A 169 -7.66 -4.08 5.34
N ALA A 170 -8.79 -4.32 4.69
CA ALA A 170 -8.80 -4.76 3.30
C ALA A 170 -8.97 -3.55 2.38
N ASP A 171 -7.86 -3.00 1.92
CA ASP A 171 -7.80 -1.72 1.23
C ASP A 171 -7.90 -1.86 -0.30
N VAL A 172 -8.39 -0.81 -0.94
CA VAL A 172 -8.45 -0.69 -2.40
C VAL A 172 -7.64 0.52 -2.85
N ILE A 173 -6.47 0.27 -3.42
CA ILE A 173 -5.59 1.33 -3.93
C ILE A 173 -5.65 1.33 -5.46
N THR A 174 -6.10 2.44 -6.05
CA THR A 174 -6.10 2.66 -7.51
C THR A 174 -5.29 3.90 -7.87
N THR A 175 -4.23 3.74 -8.65
CA THR A 175 -3.37 4.86 -9.06
C THR A 175 -3.12 4.90 -10.57
N GLY A 176 -2.71 6.07 -11.06
CA GLY A 176 -2.15 6.24 -12.41
C GLY A 176 -0.74 5.65 -12.53
N ALA A 177 0.15 6.37 -13.22
CA ALA A 177 1.56 6.02 -13.32
C ALA A 177 2.32 6.38 -12.04
N VAL A 178 3.06 5.43 -11.49
CA VAL A 178 3.92 5.59 -10.30
C VAL A 178 5.37 5.60 -10.73
N THR A 179 6.13 6.64 -10.36
CA THR A 179 7.56 6.75 -10.71
C THR A 179 8.43 7.22 -9.55
N GLY A 180 9.39 6.35 -9.18
CA GLY A 180 10.43 6.65 -8.21
C GLY A 180 9.90 6.87 -6.79
N THR A 181 8.89 6.08 -6.41
CA THR A 181 8.33 6.07 -5.05
C THR A 181 7.68 4.72 -4.74
N SER A 182 7.18 4.53 -3.51
CA SER A 182 6.55 3.29 -3.04
C SER A 182 5.03 3.37 -2.92
N ILE A 183 4.40 2.21 -3.12
CA ILE A 183 3.00 1.93 -2.83
C ILE A 183 2.99 0.65 -1.98
N ASP A 184 2.21 0.64 -0.91
CA ASP A 184 2.17 -0.43 0.09
C ASP A 184 0.69 -0.68 0.44
N GLY A 185 0.18 -1.90 0.32
CA GLY A 185 -1.20 -2.20 0.75
C GLY A 185 -1.33 -2.05 2.25
N GLY A 186 -0.53 -2.81 2.99
CA GLY A 186 -0.46 -2.77 4.44
C GLY A 186 -0.83 -4.12 5.02
N ASP A 187 -1.43 -4.13 6.21
CA ASP A 187 -1.94 -5.36 6.83
C ASP A 187 -3.37 -5.63 6.36
N GLY A 188 -3.63 -6.78 5.75
CA GLY A 188 -4.97 -7.22 5.34
C GLY A 188 -5.00 -7.67 3.89
N ASN A 189 -6.19 -7.95 3.36
CA ASN A 189 -6.32 -8.50 2.01
C ASN A 189 -6.61 -7.38 1.02
N ASP A 190 -5.57 -6.84 0.40
CA ASP A 190 -5.63 -5.61 -0.35
C ASP A 190 -5.85 -5.82 -1.85
N THR A 191 -6.34 -4.78 -2.52
CA THR A 191 -6.47 -4.73 -3.97
C THR A 191 -5.73 -3.52 -4.53
N LEU A 192 -4.57 -3.77 -5.15
CA LEU A 192 -3.73 -2.73 -5.73
C LEU A 192 -3.86 -2.73 -7.26
N ARG A 193 -4.26 -1.59 -7.84
CA ARG A 193 -4.48 -1.41 -9.29
C ARG A 193 -3.70 -0.22 -9.81
N LEU A 194 -2.61 -0.47 -10.52
CA LEU A 194 -1.71 0.56 -11.02
C LEU A 194 -1.66 0.55 -12.54
N ALA A 195 -1.72 1.74 -13.16
CA ALA A 195 -1.49 1.84 -14.61
C ALA A 195 -0.03 1.49 -14.96
N SER A 196 0.94 1.98 -14.17
CA SER A 196 2.34 1.56 -14.27
C SER A 196 3.11 1.85 -12.98
N PHE A 197 4.20 1.12 -12.75
CA PHE A 197 5.15 1.33 -11.65
C PHE A 197 6.57 1.30 -12.19
N ARG A 198 7.35 2.36 -11.95
CA ARG A 198 8.72 2.48 -12.45
C ARG A 198 9.68 2.98 -11.39
N VAL A 199 10.83 2.33 -11.29
CA VAL A 199 11.94 2.78 -10.43
C VAL A 199 13.02 3.43 -11.28
N THR A 200 13.59 4.53 -10.78
CA THR A 200 14.65 5.28 -11.48
C THR A 200 16.03 4.67 -11.19
N ALA A 201 17.03 4.95 -12.03
CA ALA A 201 18.30 4.20 -12.07
C ALA A 201 19.23 4.30 -10.85
N LEU A 202 18.88 5.12 -9.85
CA LEU A 202 19.61 5.27 -8.60
C LEU A 202 18.73 4.99 -7.37
N ASP A 203 17.47 4.66 -7.59
CA ASP A 203 16.50 4.43 -6.57
C ASP A 203 16.53 2.96 -6.15
N ARG A 204 16.69 2.76 -4.83
CA ARG A 204 16.80 1.46 -4.17
C ARG A 204 15.76 1.29 -3.08
N THR A 205 14.86 2.26 -2.94
CA THR A 205 13.89 2.33 -1.85
C THR A 205 12.47 2.14 -2.35
N SER A 206 12.21 2.49 -3.60
CA SER A 206 10.90 2.32 -4.21
C SER A 206 10.55 0.86 -4.40
N ARG A 207 9.41 0.48 -3.83
CA ARG A 207 8.81 -0.86 -3.92
C ARG A 207 7.30 -0.73 -4.14
N LEU A 208 6.75 -1.67 -4.89
CA LEU A 208 5.33 -1.97 -4.87
C LEU A 208 5.17 -3.22 -4.01
N ASP A 209 4.36 -3.15 -2.97
CA ASP A 209 4.23 -4.19 -1.96
C ASP A 209 2.74 -4.36 -1.62
N GLY A 210 2.25 -5.60 -1.56
CA GLY A 210 0.93 -5.90 -1.03
C GLY A 210 0.94 -5.75 0.49
N GLY A 211 1.86 -6.45 1.14
CA GLY A 211 2.00 -6.48 2.59
C GLY A 211 1.53 -7.81 3.15
N PRO A 212 1.27 -7.94 4.46
CA PRO A 212 0.73 -9.18 5.01
C PRO A 212 -0.77 -9.36 4.72
N GLY A 213 -1.13 -10.46 4.07
CA GLY A 213 -2.51 -10.84 3.75
C GLY A 213 -2.63 -11.44 2.36
N ASP A 214 -3.83 -11.86 1.96
CA ASP A 214 -4.03 -12.42 0.61
C ASP A 214 -4.36 -11.30 -0.39
N ASP A 215 -3.34 -10.76 -1.06
CA ASP A 215 -3.45 -9.56 -1.87
C ASP A 215 -3.80 -9.83 -3.34
N THR A 216 -4.36 -8.83 -4.00
CA THR A 216 -4.59 -8.82 -5.45
C THR A 216 -3.94 -7.60 -6.09
N ILE A 217 -2.81 -7.82 -6.74
CA ILE A 217 -1.99 -6.76 -7.33
C ILE A 217 -2.09 -6.83 -8.86
N THR A 218 -2.54 -5.76 -9.50
CA THR A 218 -2.60 -5.64 -10.97
C THR A 218 -1.81 -4.42 -11.45
N VAL A 219 -0.82 -4.66 -12.30
CA VAL A 219 0.02 -3.61 -12.89
C VAL A 219 0.02 -3.72 -14.41
N GLY A 220 -0.37 -2.64 -15.09
CA GLY A 220 -0.26 -2.58 -16.55
C GLY A 220 1.20 -2.57 -17.02
N GLU A 221 1.93 -1.55 -16.57
CA GLU A 221 3.35 -1.25 -16.74
C GLU A 221 4.34 -1.62 -15.61
N LEU A 222 5.01 -2.78 -15.53
CA LEU A 222 6.00 -2.99 -14.44
C LEU A 222 7.46 -2.67 -14.81
N GLY A 223 8.10 -1.84 -13.99
CA GLY A 223 9.47 -1.37 -14.14
C GLY A 223 10.24 -1.21 -12.82
N GLY A 224 10.04 -2.13 -11.89
CA GLY A 224 10.70 -2.12 -10.59
C GLY A 224 10.46 -3.43 -9.84
N PRO A 225 10.77 -3.47 -8.54
CA PRO A 225 10.38 -4.57 -7.67
C PRO A 225 8.90 -4.49 -7.32
N LEU A 226 8.26 -5.65 -7.37
CA LEU A 226 6.91 -5.94 -6.90
C LEU A 226 7.01 -7.15 -5.97
N HIS A 227 6.47 -7.00 -4.77
CA HIS A 227 6.34 -8.03 -3.74
C HIS A 227 4.85 -8.25 -3.46
N GLY A 228 4.43 -9.51 -3.36
CA GLY A 228 3.12 -9.87 -2.81
C GLY A 228 3.15 -9.61 -1.31
N GLY A 229 4.00 -10.37 -0.62
CA GLY A 229 4.19 -10.28 0.81
C GLY A 229 3.86 -11.62 1.46
N PRO A 230 3.67 -11.67 2.78
CA PRO A 230 3.20 -12.91 3.41
C PRO A 230 1.69 -13.11 3.21
N GLY A 231 1.28 -14.17 2.51
CA GLY A 231 -0.12 -14.52 2.24
C GLY A 231 -0.28 -15.20 0.87
N ASP A 232 -1.48 -15.68 0.52
CA ASP A 232 -1.72 -16.31 -0.78
C ASP A 232 -2.08 -15.24 -1.83
N ASP A 233 -1.07 -14.69 -2.52
CA ASP A 233 -1.21 -13.51 -3.36
C ASP A 233 -1.59 -13.79 -4.81
N LYS A 234 -2.22 -12.79 -5.45
CA LYS A 234 -2.57 -12.80 -6.88
C LYS A 234 -1.98 -11.61 -7.58
N ILE A 235 -0.88 -11.85 -8.28
CA ILE A 235 -0.12 -10.82 -8.99
C ILE A 235 -0.38 -10.93 -10.49
N THR A 236 -0.79 -9.83 -11.13
CA THR A 236 -0.96 -9.74 -12.58
C THR A 236 -0.12 -8.59 -13.15
N VAL A 237 0.81 -8.92 -14.05
CA VAL A 237 1.66 -7.97 -14.77
C VAL A 237 1.39 -8.06 -16.27
N GLU A 238 0.78 -7.04 -16.87
CA GLU A 238 0.42 -7.11 -18.29
C GLU A 238 1.65 -7.06 -19.21
N ARG A 239 2.61 -6.18 -18.91
CA ARG A 239 3.88 -6.05 -19.63
C ARG A 239 4.96 -5.43 -18.74
N THR A 240 6.21 -5.61 -19.14
CA THR A 240 7.37 -5.04 -18.46
C THR A 240 7.94 -3.84 -19.21
N SER A 241 8.53 -2.91 -18.46
CA SER A 241 9.14 -1.72 -19.01
C SER A 241 10.38 -1.97 -19.85
N ARG A 242 10.55 -1.14 -20.88
CA ARG A 242 11.78 -1.05 -21.67
C ARG A 242 12.89 -0.32 -20.92
N LEU A 243 14.13 -0.57 -21.34
CA LEU A 243 15.32 0.12 -20.88
C LEU A 243 15.24 1.63 -21.17
N SER A 244 15.02 2.42 -20.12
CA SER A 244 15.04 3.89 -20.19
C SER A 244 16.32 4.51 -19.62
N SER A 245 17.24 3.70 -19.07
CA SER A 245 18.47 4.16 -18.43
C SER A 245 19.65 3.21 -18.65
N ARG A 246 20.87 3.77 -18.54
CA ARG A 246 22.15 3.07 -18.68
C ARG A 246 22.49 2.15 -17.50
N LEU A 247 21.81 2.30 -16.36
CA LEU A 247 21.92 1.45 -15.16
C LEU A 247 20.53 0.92 -14.76
N PRO A 248 19.93 0.00 -15.54
CA PRO A 248 18.61 -0.51 -15.22
C PRO A 248 18.67 -1.38 -13.97
N THR A 249 17.82 -1.11 -12.97
CA THR A 249 17.48 -2.14 -11.99
C THR A 249 16.74 -3.27 -12.72
N PRO A 250 16.85 -4.54 -12.34
CA PRO A 250 15.97 -5.57 -12.89
C PRO A 250 14.50 -5.28 -12.58
N VAL A 251 13.59 -5.90 -13.34
CA VAL A 251 12.19 -6.05 -12.92
C VAL A 251 12.13 -7.33 -12.09
N THR A 252 11.59 -7.25 -10.89
CA THR A 252 11.39 -8.43 -10.02
C THR A 252 9.92 -8.48 -9.66
N VAL A 253 9.35 -9.68 -9.75
CA VAL A 253 8.04 -10.03 -9.21
C VAL A 253 8.30 -11.19 -8.27
N ASP A 254 7.98 -10.98 -6.99
CA ASP A 254 8.08 -11.99 -5.93
C ASP A 254 6.67 -12.22 -5.38
N GLY A 255 6.27 -13.47 -5.21
CA GLY A 255 5.12 -13.82 -4.38
C GLY A 255 5.46 -13.66 -2.90
N ASP A 256 6.70 -13.96 -2.52
CA ASP A 256 7.21 -14.01 -1.15
C ASP A 256 6.75 -15.26 -0.39
N GLU A 257 5.90 -15.17 0.63
CA GLU A 257 5.58 -16.32 1.51
C GLU A 257 4.11 -16.68 1.42
N GLY A 258 3.76 -17.83 0.83
CA GLY A 258 2.39 -18.24 0.61
C GLY A 258 2.25 -19.06 -0.65
N ASN A 259 1.01 -19.40 -1.05
CA ASN A 259 0.75 -20.07 -2.32
C ASN A 259 0.28 -19.05 -3.34
N ASP A 260 1.24 -18.51 -4.08
CA ASP A 260 1.05 -17.34 -4.91
C ASP A 260 0.65 -17.68 -6.34
N VAL A 261 -0.08 -16.76 -6.96
CA VAL A 261 -0.45 -16.84 -8.38
C VAL A 261 0.11 -15.62 -9.10
N ILE A 262 1.18 -15.85 -9.87
CA ILE A 262 1.83 -14.84 -10.69
C ILE A 262 1.41 -15.03 -12.15
N ARG A 263 0.65 -14.08 -12.70
CA ARG A 263 0.22 -14.03 -14.10
C ARG A 263 0.96 -12.92 -14.83
N ALA A 264 1.82 -13.28 -15.76
CA ALA A 264 2.53 -12.33 -16.58
C ALA A 264 2.14 -12.40 -18.06
N GLY A 265 2.24 -11.26 -18.75
CA GLY A 265 2.19 -11.21 -20.21
C GLY A 265 3.39 -11.91 -20.88
N ALA A 266 3.53 -11.73 -22.19
CA ALA A 266 4.74 -12.19 -22.88
C ALA A 266 5.94 -11.29 -22.51
N ILE A 267 6.95 -11.85 -21.83
CA ILE A 267 8.08 -11.09 -21.28
C ILE A 267 9.36 -11.34 -22.09
N GLY A 268 10.18 -10.29 -22.24
CA GLY A 268 11.47 -10.38 -22.93
C GLY A 268 11.32 -10.65 -24.42
N THR A 269 10.27 -10.11 -25.04
CA THR A 269 9.99 -10.24 -26.48
C THR A 269 10.69 -9.18 -27.32
N ASP A 270 11.17 -8.10 -26.70
CA ASP A 270 12.02 -7.10 -27.32
C ASP A 270 13.44 -7.13 -26.73
N SER A 271 14.44 -6.80 -27.54
CA SER A 271 15.86 -6.77 -27.12
C SER A 271 16.18 -5.58 -26.21
N GLU A 272 15.21 -4.69 -26.00
CA GLU A 272 15.32 -3.50 -25.17
C GLU A 272 14.62 -3.70 -23.81
N ALA A 273 14.16 -4.91 -23.49
CA ALA A 273 13.59 -5.24 -22.19
C ALA A 273 14.68 -5.32 -21.12
N ARG A 274 14.28 -4.95 -19.89
CA ARG A 274 15.10 -5.16 -18.70
C ARG A 274 15.19 -6.66 -18.38
N PRO A 275 16.25 -7.11 -17.69
CA PRO A 275 16.24 -8.43 -17.07
C PRO A 275 15.03 -8.54 -16.15
N VAL A 276 14.30 -9.65 -16.26
CA VAL A 276 13.10 -9.92 -15.46
C VAL A 276 13.27 -11.20 -14.66
N TYR A 277 12.90 -11.14 -13.39
CA TYR A 277 12.83 -12.28 -12.48
C TYR A 277 11.39 -12.41 -11.99
N LEU A 278 10.78 -13.55 -12.27
CA LEU A 278 9.53 -13.99 -11.65
C LEU A 278 9.93 -15.05 -10.62
N ARG A 279 9.54 -14.87 -9.37
CA ARG A 279 9.82 -15.77 -8.26
C ARG A 279 8.52 -16.08 -7.55
N GLY A 280 8.22 -17.35 -7.38
CA GLY A 280 7.12 -17.79 -6.52
C GLY A 280 7.44 -17.40 -5.09
N GLY A 281 8.45 -18.05 -4.53
CA GLY A 281 8.95 -17.75 -3.20
C GLY A 281 8.88 -18.99 -2.33
N ALA A 282 8.35 -18.86 -1.13
CA ALA A 282 8.13 -19.98 -0.22
C ALA A 282 6.66 -20.38 -0.23
N GLY A 283 6.36 -21.56 -0.76
CA GLY A 283 5.03 -22.16 -0.79
C GLY A 283 4.75 -22.77 -2.16
N ALA A 284 3.55 -23.28 -2.39
CA ALA A 284 3.24 -23.98 -3.63
C ALA A 284 2.68 -23.01 -4.68
N ASP A 285 3.55 -22.50 -5.54
CA ASP A 285 3.23 -21.35 -6.38
C ASP A 285 2.78 -21.72 -7.79
N LEU A 286 2.05 -20.80 -8.42
CA LEU A 286 1.66 -20.86 -9.81
C LEU A 286 2.19 -19.66 -10.58
N ILE A 287 3.15 -19.91 -11.47
CA ILE A 287 3.65 -18.91 -12.42
C ILE A 287 3.06 -19.19 -13.81
N GLU A 288 2.23 -18.28 -14.30
CA GLU A 288 1.65 -18.32 -15.65
C GLU A 288 2.22 -17.24 -16.58
N ALA A 289 2.87 -17.65 -17.67
CA ALA A 289 3.32 -16.75 -18.73
C ALA A 289 3.22 -17.40 -20.13
N PRO A 290 2.72 -16.72 -21.18
CA PRO A 290 2.61 -17.33 -22.51
C PRO A 290 3.98 -17.58 -23.15
N SER A 291 4.94 -16.67 -22.95
CA SER A 291 6.31 -16.82 -23.41
C SER A 291 7.27 -15.96 -22.60
N ILE A 292 8.50 -16.44 -22.47
CA ILE A 292 9.59 -15.72 -21.81
C ILE A 292 10.87 -15.77 -22.64
N GLY A 293 11.69 -14.72 -22.55
CA GLY A 293 13.09 -14.76 -22.94
C GLY A 293 13.40 -14.91 -24.43
N GLN A 294 12.54 -14.37 -25.31
CA GLN A 294 12.75 -14.46 -26.76
C GLN A 294 13.89 -13.56 -27.26
N ALA A 295 14.13 -12.42 -26.59
CA ALA A 295 15.11 -11.42 -26.99
C ALA A 295 15.83 -10.73 -25.80
N ALA A 296 15.40 -10.95 -24.57
CA ALA A 296 16.03 -10.41 -23.36
C ALA A 296 15.97 -11.41 -22.20
N TYR A 297 16.84 -11.25 -21.19
CA TYR A 297 16.94 -12.19 -20.08
C TYR A 297 15.67 -12.22 -19.23
N VAL A 298 15.08 -13.40 -19.09
CA VAL A 298 13.94 -13.66 -18.21
C VAL A 298 14.17 -14.95 -17.46
N THR A 299 14.00 -14.91 -16.14
CA THR A 299 14.06 -16.11 -15.29
C THR A 299 12.73 -16.25 -14.57
N ALA A 300 12.13 -17.45 -14.65
CA ALA A 300 11.02 -17.85 -13.80
C ALA A 300 11.52 -18.92 -12.82
N LEU A 301 11.38 -18.66 -11.52
CA LEU A 301 11.83 -19.52 -10.42
C LEU A 301 10.61 -19.91 -9.59
N GLY A 302 10.42 -21.20 -9.34
CA GLY A 302 9.47 -21.68 -8.32
C GLY A 302 9.98 -21.39 -6.91
N ASP A 303 11.26 -21.72 -6.69
CA ASP A 303 12.03 -21.56 -5.44
C ASP A 303 11.91 -22.74 -4.45
N ASP A 304 11.09 -22.69 -3.40
CA ASP A 304 10.90 -23.81 -2.45
C ASP A 304 9.50 -24.45 -2.64
N ASP A 305 9.29 -25.68 -2.13
CA ASP A 305 8.01 -26.43 -2.25
C ASP A 305 7.60 -26.87 -3.69
N ASP A 306 6.34 -27.25 -3.91
CA ASP A 306 5.88 -27.93 -5.13
C ASP A 306 5.20 -26.94 -6.11
N ASP A 307 5.96 -26.42 -7.06
CA ASP A 307 5.49 -25.34 -7.93
C ASP A 307 4.88 -25.78 -9.27
N VAL A 308 4.12 -24.88 -9.87
CA VAL A 308 3.59 -25.01 -11.23
C VAL A 308 4.03 -23.83 -12.09
N ILE A 309 4.82 -24.12 -13.13
CA ILE A 309 5.20 -23.13 -14.14
C ILE A 309 4.58 -23.51 -15.48
N GLN A 310 3.65 -22.70 -15.99
CA GLN A 310 2.88 -23.05 -17.19
C GLN A 310 2.47 -21.83 -18.02
N GLY A 311 1.99 -22.08 -19.23
CA GLY A 311 1.31 -21.05 -20.03
C GLY A 311 -0.13 -20.84 -19.57
N PRO A 312 -0.77 -19.71 -19.93
CA PRO A 312 -2.14 -19.41 -19.54
C PRO A 312 -3.11 -20.56 -19.83
N GLY A 313 -3.96 -20.88 -18.86
CA GLY A 313 -4.94 -21.96 -18.99
C GLY A 313 -4.30 -23.35 -19.03
N GLY A 314 -3.07 -23.49 -18.51
CA GLY A 314 -2.36 -24.75 -18.47
C GLY A 314 -1.66 -25.18 -19.75
N THR A 315 -1.45 -24.23 -20.67
CA THR A 315 -0.68 -24.43 -21.90
C THR A 315 0.83 -24.51 -21.61
N ALA A 316 1.66 -24.70 -22.65
CA ALA A 316 3.11 -24.68 -22.47
C ALA A 316 3.66 -23.24 -22.57
N VAL A 317 4.59 -22.87 -21.68
CA VAL A 317 5.37 -21.63 -21.79
C VAL A 317 6.37 -21.77 -22.94
N VAL A 318 6.40 -20.82 -23.87
CA VAL A 318 7.46 -20.78 -24.90
C VAL A 318 8.70 -20.10 -24.31
N VAL A 319 9.79 -20.85 -24.14
CA VAL A 319 11.04 -20.36 -23.53
C VAL A 319 12.09 -20.15 -24.62
N GLY A 320 12.41 -18.88 -24.86
CA GLY A 320 13.39 -18.45 -25.87
C GLY A 320 14.85 -18.60 -25.38
N GLU A 321 15.80 -18.30 -26.27
CA GLU A 321 17.25 -18.42 -26.02
C GLU A 321 17.73 -17.71 -24.74
N TYR A 322 17.06 -16.62 -24.34
CA TYR A 322 17.39 -15.82 -23.15
C TYR A 322 16.48 -16.14 -21.95
N GLY A 323 15.62 -17.16 -22.08
CA GLY A 323 14.70 -17.60 -21.05
C GLY A 323 15.29 -18.72 -20.20
N THR A 324 15.06 -18.63 -18.90
CA THR A 324 15.34 -19.70 -17.94
C THR A 324 14.09 -20.02 -17.14
N VAL A 325 13.78 -21.30 -17.02
CA VAL A 325 12.78 -21.82 -16.07
C VAL A 325 13.49 -22.74 -15.11
N ASP A 326 13.35 -22.50 -13.82
CA ASP A 326 13.84 -23.38 -12.78
C ASP A 326 12.73 -23.62 -11.77
N GLY A 327 12.33 -24.87 -11.59
CA GLY A 327 11.33 -25.20 -10.58
C GLY A 327 11.83 -24.97 -9.14
N GLY A 328 13.14 -24.97 -8.89
CA GLY A 328 13.67 -24.90 -7.54
C GLY A 328 13.66 -26.24 -6.80
N ARG A 329 13.48 -26.24 -5.48
CA ARG A 329 13.33 -27.46 -4.68
C ARG A 329 11.92 -28.04 -4.87
N GLY A 330 11.66 -29.23 -4.32
CA GLY A 330 10.35 -29.89 -4.43
C GLY A 330 10.07 -30.62 -5.76
N ASP A 331 8.82 -31.05 -5.91
CA ASP A 331 8.30 -31.84 -7.04
C ASP A 331 7.55 -30.93 -8.05
N ASN A 332 8.30 -30.09 -8.76
CA ASN A 332 7.74 -29.03 -9.61
C ASN A 332 7.18 -29.53 -10.94
N LEU A 333 5.99 -29.05 -11.32
CA LEU A 333 5.38 -29.27 -12.63
C LEU A 333 5.63 -28.10 -13.58
N CYS A 334 6.44 -28.29 -14.61
CA CYS A 334 6.69 -27.26 -15.61
C CYS A 334 6.18 -27.69 -17.00
N ARG A 335 5.19 -26.98 -17.55
CA ARG A 335 4.71 -27.19 -18.92
C ARG A 335 5.43 -26.26 -19.87
N ILE A 336 6.49 -26.75 -20.54
CA ILE A 336 7.45 -25.90 -21.26
C ILE A 336 7.67 -26.36 -22.72
N ASP A 337 7.70 -25.40 -23.65
CA ASP A 337 8.30 -25.54 -24.99
C ASP A 337 9.58 -24.70 -25.08
N HIS A 338 10.74 -25.36 -25.01
CA HIS A 338 12.06 -24.74 -25.03
C HIS A 338 12.82 -24.97 -26.35
N ARG A 339 12.11 -25.33 -27.44
CA ARG A 339 12.74 -25.57 -28.76
C ARG A 339 13.48 -24.35 -29.32
N ALA A 340 13.18 -23.16 -28.80
CA ALA A 340 13.84 -21.91 -29.14
C ALA A 340 15.18 -21.68 -28.39
N GLY A 341 15.66 -22.66 -27.61
CA GLY A 341 16.99 -22.65 -27.00
C GLY A 341 17.04 -22.24 -25.52
N GLY A 342 15.88 -22.11 -24.88
CA GLY A 342 15.79 -21.76 -23.46
C GLY A 342 16.30 -22.85 -22.51
N THR A 343 16.65 -22.43 -21.30
CA THR A 343 17.15 -23.33 -20.24
C THR A 343 16.01 -23.77 -19.32
N VAL A 344 15.98 -25.05 -18.96
CA VAL A 344 15.01 -25.63 -18.02
C VAL A 344 15.75 -26.47 -16.99
N ALA A 345 15.47 -26.25 -15.70
CA ALA A 345 16.04 -26.97 -14.58
C ALA A 345 14.97 -27.33 -13.53
N ASN A 346 15.23 -28.37 -12.74
CA ASN A 346 14.40 -28.81 -11.61
C ASN A 346 12.89 -28.90 -11.89
N CYS A 347 12.54 -29.33 -13.10
CA CYS A 347 11.17 -29.45 -13.57
C CYS A 347 10.87 -30.91 -13.92
N ARG A 348 9.75 -31.45 -13.43
CA ARG A 348 9.16 -32.67 -14.00
C ARG A 348 8.39 -32.32 -15.27
N ALA A 349 8.49 -33.23 -16.25
CA ALA A 349 7.79 -33.13 -17.53
C ALA A 349 6.33 -33.58 -17.42
#